data_AF-D7CF59-F1
#
_entry.id   AF-D7CF59-F1
#
_cell.length_a   1.000
_cell.length_b   1.000
_cell.length_c   1.000
_cell.angle_alpha   90.00
_cell.angle_beta   90.00
_cell.angle_gamma   90.00
#
_symmetry.space_group_name_H-M   'P 1'
#
loop_
_entity.id
_entity.type
_entity.pdbx_description
1 polymer ?
#
loop_
_entity_poly.entity_id
_entity_poly.type
_entity_poly.pdbx_seq_one_letter_code
_entity_poly.pdbx_strand_id
1 'polypeptide(L)'
;MVYANSKWHVFMTTANKSGGWSMAYTSFSDWSQASSAPLTYLDTNPNIGTGYRAAPQVFYFAPKNQWYLVYQTGRPSYSTSNDPGNPWSWSASKDFQTSDFGGGLDYWVICDNSMCYLFSSGDDGKLYRSETTVGNFPNGFGNNKVVLQDSQFALFEGEAVYRVQDTNTYLLMMEAIGSDGNRYYRSFTAGGLNGQWQPLAAGESNPFARANNVTFPSGVWTKDISHGELIRTGNDQTMTINGCRLQFLYQGRDPSSSGDYSQLPYRLGLLTQTNNSC
;
A
#
# COMPACT_ATOMS: atom_id res chain seq x y z
N MET A 1 -5.98 -3.05 2.28
CA MET A 1 -7.41 -3.25 2.61
C MET A 1 -7.97 -4.44 1.84
N VAL A 2 -9.02 -5.10 2.33
CA VAL A 2 -9.70 -6.18 1.59
C VAL A 2 -11.20 -6.17 1.85
N TYR A 3 -11.98 -6.78 0.96
CA TYR A 3 -13.40 -7.07 1.21
C TYR A 3 -13.61 -8.57 1.38
N ALA A 4 -13.91 -9.01 2.61
CA ALA A 4 -14.10 -10.42 2.94
C ALA A 4 -15.25 -10.56 3.94
N ASN A 5 -15.97 -11.69 3.91
CA ASN A 5 -17.07 -11.96 4.84
C ASN A 5 -18.08 -10.79 4.95
N SER A 6 -18.41 -10.20 3.79
CA SER A 6 -19.32 -9.06 3.62
C SER A 6 -18.90 -7.77 4.35
N LYS A 7 -17.60 -7.60 4.63
CA LYS A 7 -17.05 -6.39 5.25
C LYS A 7 -15.77 -5.93 4.59
N TRP A 8 -15.56 -4.62 4.60
CA TRP A 8 -14.24 -4.03 4.43
C TRP A 8 -13.40 -4.28 5.67
N HIS A 9 -12.14 -4.64 5.45
CA HIS A 9 -11.11 -4.77 6.47
C HIS A 9 -9.97 -3.83 6.09
N VAL A 10 -9.76 -2.80 6.91
CA VAL A 10 -8.77 -1.75 6.66
C VAL A 10 -7.74 -1.78 7.77
N PHE A 11 -6.49 -1.91 7.38
CA PHE A 11 -5.32 -1.77 8.24
C PHE A 11 -4.65 -0.46 7.88
N MET A 12 -4.22 0.29 8.89
CA MET A 12 -3.65 1.62 8.69
C MET A 12 -2.56 1.91 9.71
N THR A 13 -1.67 2.83 9.37
CA THR A 13 -0.67 3.34 10.30
C THR A 13 -1.31 4.33 11.28
N THR A 14 -0.85 4.35 12.52
CA THR A 14 -1.17 5.36 13.53
C THR A 14 0.11 6.01 14.03
N ALA A 15 0.10 7.33 14.21
CA ALA A 15 1.15 8.07 14.91
C ALA A 15 0.63 8.59 16.25
N ASN A 16 1.38 8.38 17.33
CA ASN A 16 1.06 8.94 18.64
C ASN A 16 1.66 10.35 18.81
N LYS A 17 1.28 11.05 19.88
CA LYS A 17 1.75 12.42 20.18
C LYS A 17 3.25 12.53 20.46
N SER A 18 3.93 11.40 20.68
CA SER A 18 5.39 11.33 20.88
C SER A 18 6.13 10.95 19.60
N GLY A 19 5.45 10.89 18.45
CA GLY A 19 6.03 10.51 17.16
C GLY A 19 6.24 9.00 16.98
N GLY A 20 5.72 8.17 17.88
CA GLY A 20 5.75 6.71 17.76
C GLY A 20 4.73 6.20 16.75
N TRP A 21 5.16 5.31 15.86
CA TRP A 21 4.32 4.71 14.83
C TRP A 21 3.89 3.28 15.18
N SER A 22 2.63 2.99 14.98
CA SER A 22 2.02 1.67 15.15
C SER A 22 0.95 1.45 14.07
N MET A 23 0.11 0.42 14.22
CA MET A 23 -0.98 0.12 13.30
C MET A 23 -2.33 0.04 14.03
N ALA A 24 -3.40 0.26 13.28
CA ALA A 24 -4.76 0.02 13.72
C ALA A 24 -5.54 -0.76 12.64
N TYR A 25 -6.63 -1.38 13.09
CA TYR A 25 -7.58 -2.12 12.28
C TYR A 25 -8.99 -1.52 12.46
N THR A 26 -9.74 -1.42 11.38
CA THR A 26 -11.19 -1.16 11.41
C THR A 26 -11.92 -2.02 10.39
N SER A 27 -13.23 -2.16 10.58
CA SER A 27 -14.10 -2.88 9.66
C SER A 27 -15.52 -2.34 9.66
N PHE A 28 -16.11 -2.34 8.46
CA PHE A 28 -17.45 -1.82 8.19
C PHE A 28 -18.02 -2.51 6.95
N SER A 29 -19.35 -2.57 6.84
CA SER A 29 -20.00 -3.16 5.65
C SER A 29 -20.19 -2.16 4.51
N ASP A 30 -20.33 -0.87 4.85
CA ASP A 30 -20.60 0.20 3.89
C ASP A 30 -19.71 1.43 4.16
N TRP A 31 -19.30 2.12 3.10
CA TRP A 31 -18.41 3.28 3.19
C TRP A 31 -18.98 4.44 4.00
N SER A 32 -20.31 4.59 4.06
CA SER A 32 -20.97 5.60 4.92
C SER A 32 -20.73 5.38 6.41
N GLN A 33 -20.36 4.16 6.82
CA GLN A 33 -20.09 3.80 8.21
C GLN A 33 -18.62 3.98 8.58
N ALA A 34 -17.72 4.12 7.60
CA ALA A 34 -16.27 4.05 7.79
C ALA A 34 -15.75 5.06 8.83
N SER A 35 -16.30 6.28 8.86
CA SER A 35 -15.90 7.33 9.81
C SER A 35 -16.30 7.04 11.26
N SER A 36 -17.28 6.16 11.48
CA SER A 36 -17.80 5.78 12.81
C SER A 36 -17.35 4.39 13.25
N ALA A 37 -16.71 3.64 12.35
CA ALA A 37 -16.30 2.26 12.61
C ALA A 37 -15.23 2.23 13.72
N PRO A 38 -15.37 1.36 14.75
CA PRO A 38 -14.40 1.29 15.83
C PRO A 38 -12.99 0.98 15.33
N LEU A 39 -11.99 1.63 15.93
CA LEU A 39 -10.58 1.31 15.72
C LEU A 39 -10.10 0.33 16.78
N THR A 40 -9.44 -0.73 16.36
CA THR A 40 -8.65 -1.61 17.23
C THR A 40 -7.18 -1.32 17.00
N TYR A 41 -6.48 -0.82 18.02
CA TYR A 41 -5.04 -0.57 17.95
C TYR A 41 -4.27 -1.88 18.07
N LEU A 42 -3.41 -2.18 17.09
CA LEU A 42 -2.70 -3.46 17.00
C LEU A 42 -1.50 -3.56 17.94
N ASP A 43 -1.09 -2.46 18.57
CA ASP A 43 -0.13 -2.50 19.69
C ASP A 43 -0.70 -3.19 20.94
N THR A 44 -2.02 -3.28 21.06
CA THR A 44 -2.70 -4.03 22.12
C THR A 44 -2.67 -5.54 21.86
N ASN A 45 -2.50 -6.00 20.62
CA ASN A 45 -2.36 -7.41 20.29
C ASN A 45 -1.07 -7.97 20.94
N PRO A 46 -1.14 -9.07 21.72
CA PRO A 46 0.01 -9.59 22.48
C PRO A 46 1.13 -10.16 21.61
N ASN A 47 0.84 -10.52 20.36
CA ASN A 47 1.80 -11.09 19.41
C ASN A 47 2.43 -10.02 18.51
N ILE A 48 1.64 -9.09 17.97
CA ILE A 48 2.16 -7.96 17.18
C ILE A 48 2.90 -6.98 18.10
N GLY A 49 2.27 -6.63 19.23
CA GLY A 49 2.84 -5.83 20.30
C GLY A 49 3.22 -4.40 19.93
N THR A 50 3.87 -3.74 20.87
CA THR A 50 4.31 -2.34 20.79
C THR A 50 5.61 -2.16 19.99
N GLY A 51 5.92 -0.92 19.66
CA GLY A 51 7.13 -0.52 18.92
C GLY A 51 6.81 -0.08 17.48
N TYR A 52 7.84 0.25 16.72
CA TYR A 52 7.68 0.76 15.35
C TYR A 52 7.00 -0.29 14.46
N ARG A 53 5.80 0.02 13.96
CA ARG A 53 5.09 -0.69 12.88
C ARG A 53 4.41 0.33 11.98
N ALA A 54 4.54 0.21 10.66
CA ALA A 54 3.91 1.12 9.71
C ALA A 54 3.65 0.47 8.35
N ALA A 55 2.86 1.15 7.52
CA ALA A 55 2.55 0.83 6.11
C ALA A 55 2.06 -0.61 5.89
N PRO A 56 0.88 -0.99 6.44
CA PRO A 56 0.38 -2.34 6.32
C PRO A 56 -0.19 -2.67 4.93
N GLN A 57 0.16 -3.84 4.40
CA GLN A 57 -0.50 -4.49 3.26
C GLN A 57 -1.10 -5.82 3.71
N VAL A 58 -2.38 -6.08 3.40
CA VAL A 58 -3.07 -7.32 3.76
C VAL A 58 -3.45 -8.13 2.52
N PHE A 59 -3.27 -9.45 2.52
CA PHE A 59 -3.76 -10.33 1.45
C PHE A 59 -3.91 -11.78 1.91
N TYR A 60 -4.63 -12.58 1.15
CA TYR A 60 -4.78 -14.01 1.36
C TYR A 60 -3.79 -14.78 0.49
N PHE A 61 -2.87 -15.52 1.10
CA PHE A 61 -1.98 -16.40 0.37
C PHE A 61 -2.66 -17.76 0.16
N ALA A 62 -3.36 -17.89 -0.97
CA ALA A 62 -4.16 -19.06 -1.29
C ALA A 62 -3.39 -20.39 -1.19
N PRO A 63 -2.11 -20.51 -1.61
CA PRO A 63 -1.37 -21.78 -1.52
C PRO A 63 -1.18 -22.33 -0.10
N LYS A 64 -1.35 -21.50 0.94
CA LYS A 64 -1.28 -21.92 2.36
C LYS A 64 -2.58 -21.71 3.13
N ASN A 65 -3.64 -21.28 2.45
CA ASN A 65 -4.92 -20.92 3.06
C ASN A 65 -4.82 -19.92 4.22
N GLN A 66 -3.96 -18.91 4.10
CA GLN A 66 -3.63 -18.03 5.23
C GLN A 66 -3.55 -16.57 4.81
N TRP A 67 -4.05 -15.68 5.67
CA TRP A 67 -3.89 -14.24 5.53
C TRP A 67 -2.50 -13.80 5.99
N TYR A 68 -1.94 -12.86 5.25
CA TYR A 68 -0.69 -12.18 5.54
C TYR A 68 -0.96 -10.69 5.72
N LEU A 69 -0.38 -10.12 6.77
CA LEU A 69 -0.30 -8.69 7.00
C LEU A 69 1.18 -8.33 6.95
N VAL A 70 1.61 -7.74 5.85
CA VAL A 70 2.96 -7.21 5.63
C VAL A 70 3.03 -5.79 6.18
N TYR A 71 4.13 -5.42 6.81
CA TYR A 71 4.38 -4.09 7.35
C TYR A 71 5.87 -3.91 7.65
N GLN A 72 6.30 -2.68 7.91
CA GLN A 72 7.69 -2.42 8.32
C GLN A 72 7.84 -2.40 9.83
N THR A 73 8.91 -3.03 10.33
CA THR A 73 9.42 -2.87 11.71
C THR A 73 10.81 -2.22 11.74
N GLY A 74 11.19 -1.59 10.62
CA GLY A 74 12.57 -1.31 10.22
C GLY A 74 13.13 -2.38 9.28
N ARG A 75 12.48 -3.55 9.22
CA ARG A 75 12.68 -4.62 8.24
C ARG A 75 11.36 -4.96 7.54
N PRO A 76 11.40 -5.67 6.40
CA PRO A 76 10.20 -6.24 5.79
C PRO A 76 9.66 -7.36 6.68
N SER A 77 8.58 -7.07 7.40
CA SER A 77 7.98 -8.00 8.35
C SER A 77 6.59 -8.43 7.92
N TYR A 78 6.12 -9.53 8.47
CA TYR A 78 4.76 -10.00 8.31
C TYR A 78 4.23 -10.67 9.58
N SER A 79 2.91 -10.64 9.71
CA SER A 79 2.13 -11.50 10.59
C SER A 79 1.15 -12.31 9.76
N THR A 80 0.64 -13.41 10.33
CA THR A 80 -0.30 -14.29 9.66
C THR A 80 -1.56 -14.54 10.47
N SER A 81 -2.68 -14.84 9.81
CA SER A 81 -3.96 -15.16 10.45
C SER A 81 -4.83 -16.06 9.56
N ASN A 82 -5.79 -16.77 10.15
CA ASN A 82 -6.85 -17.47 9.42
C ASN A 82 -8.11 -16.61 9.21
N ASP A 83 -8.21 -15.46 9.90
CA ASP A 83 -9.33 -14.54 9.83
C ASP A 83 -8.83 -13.09 9.86
N PRO A 84 -8.93 -12.33 8.75
CA PRO A 84 -8.48 -10.95 8.69
C PRO A 84 -9.37 -10.04 9.54
N GLY A 85 -10.55 -10.53 9.94
CA GLY A 85 -11.53 -9.84 10.77
C GLY A 85 -11.25 -9.91 12.26
N ASN A 86 -10.36 -10.81 12.71
CA ASN A 86 -10.01 -10.98 14.11
C ASN A 86 -8.64 -10.37 14.40
N PRO A 87 -8.56 -9.12 14.90
CA PRO A 87 -7.30 -8.44 15.15
C PRO A 87 -6.40 -9.13 16.20
N TRP A 88 -6.94 -10.04 17.02
CA TRP A 88 -6.20 -10.80 18.04
C TRP A 88 -5.59 -12.10 17.52
N SER A 89 -6.00 -12.54 16.34
CA SER A 89 -5.54 -13.79 15.72
C SER A 89 -4.22 -13.68 14.97
N TRP A 90 -3.76 -12.44 14.72
CA TRP A 90 -2.48 -12.21 14.06
C TRP A 90 -1.32 -12.77 14.89
N SER A 91 -0.45 -13.53 14.22
CA SER A 91 0.74 -14.14 14.80
C SER A 91 1.77 -13.11 15.24
N ALA A 92 2.84 -13.56 15.90
CA ALA A 92 3.99 -12.69 16.16
C ALA A 92 4.67 -12.31 14.85
N SER A 93 5.26 -11.11 14.83
CA SER A 93 5.98 -10.59 13.67
C SER A 93 7.17 -11.49 13.31
N LYS A 94 7.33 -11.77 12.02
CA LYS A 94 8.52 -12.41 11.44
C LYS A 94 9.05 -11.57 10.31
N ASP A 95 10.34 -11.64 10.03
CA ASP A 95 10.94 -10.93 8.92
C ASP A 95 10.98 -11.81 7.66
N PHE A 96 10.70 -11.24 6.49
CA PHE A 96 10.89 -11.89 5.20
C PHE A 96 12.38 -12.14 4.90
N GLN A 97 13.24 -11.27 5.40
CA GLN A 97 14.69 -11.29 5.22
C GLN A 97 15.36 -10.53 6.36
N THR A 98 16.52 -11.02 6.82
CA THR A 98 17.26 -10.46 7.97
C THR A 98 18.29 -9.41 7.56
N SER A 99 18.72 -9.44 6.30
CA SER A 99 19.66 -8.47 5.74
C SER A 99 18.95 -7.16 5.44
N ASP A 100 19.59 -6.07 5.85
CA ASP A 100 19.17 -4.71 5.53
C ASP A 100 19.52 -4.39 4.08
N PHE A 101 18.54 -3.94 3.30
CA PHE A 101 18.70 -3.59 1.89
C PHE A 101 18.72 -2.07 1.67
N GLY A 102 19.12 -1.32 2.69
CA GLY A 102 19.31 0.12 2.60
C GLY A 102 18.08 0.91 3.02
N GLY A 103 17.55 0.62 4.21
CA GLY A 103 16.51 1.46 4.82
C GLY A 103 15.15 1.38 4.11
N GLY A 104 14.82 0.22 3.54
CA GLY A 104 13.56 0.01 2.82
C GLY A 104 12.32 0.34 3.65
N LEU A 105 11.35 0.97 3.02
CA LEU A 105 10.03 1.35 3.52
C LEU A 105 8.94 0.78 2.60
N ASP A 106 7.69 0.83 3.06
CA ASP A 106 6.49 0.65 2.24
C ASP A 106 6.41 -0.71 1.53
N TYR A 107 6.77 -1.76 2.25
CA TYR A 107 6.88 -3.12 1.72
C TYR A 107 5.59 -3.64 1.06
N TRP A 108 5.69 -4.02 -0.21
CA TRP A 108 4.56 -4.52 -1.00
C TRP A 108 4.86 -5.89 -1.61
N VAL A 109 4.06 -6.90 -1.27
CA VAL A 109 4.14 -8.24 -1.85
C VAL A 109 3.13 -8.39 -2.98
N ILE A 110 3.55 -9.04 -4.07
CA ILE A 110 2.67 -9.55 -5.14
C ILE A 110 3.29 -10.81 -5.73
N CYS A 111 2.47 -11.79 -6.09
CA CYS A 111 2.92 -13.01 -6.75
C CYS A 111 2.24 -13.19 -8.11
N ASP A 112 2.99 -13.75 -9.05
CA ASP A 112 2.43 -14.41 -10.23
C ASP A 112 2.24 -15.91 -9.95
N ASN A 113 2.14 -16.74 -10.99
CA ASN A 113 1.93 -18.18 -10.85
C ASN A 113 3.15 -18.95 -10.33
N SER A 114 4.36 -18.40 -10.44
CA SER A 114 5.62 -19.11 -10.11
C SER A 114 6.44 -18.38 -9.06
N MET A 115 6.40 -17.05 -9.03
CA MET A 115 7.24 -16.20 -8.19
C MET A 115 6.40 -15.26 -7.33
N CYS A 116 6.91 -14.97 -6.15
CA CYS A 116 6.48 -13.87 -5.29
C CYS A 116 7.58 -12.82 -5.25
N TYR A 117 7.17 -11.56 -5.30
CA TYR A 117 8.05 -10.40 -5.33
C TYR A 117 7.74 -9.51 -4.13
N LEU A 118 8.80 -8.96 -3.53
CA LEU A 118 8.74 -8.01 -2.44
C LEU A 118 9.34 -6.71 -2.94
N PHE A 119 8.49 -5.70 -3.11
CA PHE A 119 8.89 -4.34 -3.46
C PHE A 119 9.11 -3.51 -2.18
N SER A 120 9.99 -2.53 -2.28
CA SER A 120 10.23 -1.53 -1.23
C SER A 120 10.79 -0.25 -1.85
N SER A 121 10.49 0.91 -1.27
CA SER A 121 11.15 2.19 -1.57
C SER A 121 12.16 2.57 -0.49
N GLY A 122 13.02 3.57 -0.73
CA GLY A 122 14.05 3.99 0.24
C GLY A 122 14.16 5.49 0.47
N ASP A 123 13.15 6.28 0.08
CA ASP A 123 13.21 7.76 0.05
C ASP A 123 14.43 8.30 -0.72
N ASP A 124 14.99 7.53 -1.64
CA ASP A 124 16.26 7.82 -2.33
C ASP A 124 16.12 7.83 -3.86
N GLY A 125 14.87 7.85 -4.35
CA GLY A 125 14.57 7.86 -5.78
C GLY A 125 14.67 6.47 -6.41
N LYS A 126 14.64 5.38 -5.64
CA LYS A 126 14.73 4.01 -6.16
C LYS A 126 13.59 3.13 -5.65
N LEU A 127 13.09 2.30 -6.56
CA LEU A 127 12.21 1.17 -6.26
C LEU A 127 13.04 -0.11 -6.28
N TYR A 128 13.06 -0.82 -5.16
CA TYR A 128 13.74 -2.10 -5.00
C TYR A 128 12.76 -3.26 -5.17
N ARG A 129 13.28 -4.41 -5.60
CA ARG A 129 12.50 -5.65 -5.70
C ARG A 129 13.37 -6.86 -5.36
N SER A 130 12.87 -7.70 -4.48
CA SER A 130 13.39 -9.03 -4.13
C SER A 130 12.42 -10.09 -4.66
N GLU A 131 12.86 -11.34 -4.82
CA GLU A 131 11.99 -12.42 -5.31
C GLU A 131 12.26 -13.77 -4.62
N THR A 132 11.21 -14.60 -4.56
CA THR A 132 11.24 -16.01 -4.14
C THR A 132 10.20 -16.79 -4.94
N THR A 133 10.22 -18.13 -4.91
CA THR A 133 9.18 -18.92 -5.56
C THR A 133 7.89 -18.93 -4.71
N VAL A 134 6.73 -19.10 -5.35
CA VAL A 134 5.44 -19.28 -4.65
C VAL A 134 5.50 -20.45 -3.65
N GLY A 135 6.19 -21.53 -4.00
CA GLY A 135 6.36 -22.69 -3.11
C GLY A 135 7.22 -22.41 -1.87
N ASN A 136 8.15 -21.45 -1.94
CA ASN A 136 9.05 -21.12 -0.84
C ASN A 136 8.56 -19.94 0.01
N PHE A 137 7.67 -19.09 -0.53
CA PHE A 137 7.05 -17.99 0.21
C PHE A 137 6.51 -18.46 1.58
N PRO A 138 6.73 -17.72 2.68
CA PRO A 138 7.33 -16.37 2.78
C PRO A 138 8.87 -16.36 2.89
N ASN A 139 9.54 -17.48 2.69
CA ASN A 139 10.99 -17.57 2.84
C ASN A 139 11.73 -17.36 1.52
N GLY A 140 13.05 -17.14 1.63
CA GLY A 140 13.98 -17.19 0.50
C GLY A 140 13.90 -16.03 -0.48
N PHE A 141 13.43 -14.87 -0.01
CA PHE A 141 13.59 -13.63 -0.77
C PHE A 141 15.07 -13.33 -0.97
N GLY A 142 15.44 -13.00 -2.21
CA GLY A 142 16.78 -12.59 -2.62
C GLY A 142 16.77 -12.00 -4.02
N ASN A 143 17.93 -12.00 -4.68
CA ASN A 143 18.12 -11.42 -6.03
C ASN A 143 17.67 -9.95 -6.11
N ASN A 144 18.13 -9.15 -5.16
CA ASN A 144 17.61 -7.80 -4.96
C ASN A 144 18.12 -6.86 -6.04
N LYS A 145 17.20 -6.09 -6.60
CA LYS A 145 17.47 -5.21 -7.74
C LYS A 145 16.78 -3.87 -7.53
N VAL A 146 17.44 -2.81 -8.00
CA VAL A 146 16.75 -1.56 -8.34
C VAL A 146 16.03 -1.81 -9.66
N VAL A 147 14.70 -1.67 -9.67
CA VAL A 147 13.85 -1.94 -10.85
C VAL A 147 13.29 -0.68 -11.48
N LEU A 148 13.36 0.45 -10.78
CA LEU A 148 13.05 1.78 -11.29
C LEU A 148 13.85 2.80 -10.49
N GLN A 149 14.31 3.86 -11.16
CA GLN A 149 15.05 4.95 -10.52
C GLN A 149 14.72 6.29 -11.18
N ASP A 150 14.59 7.34 -10.37
CA ASP A 150 14.35 8.73 -10.79
C ASP A 150 14.95 9.67 -9.73
N SER A 151 14.68 10.97 -9.81
CA SER A 151 14.93 11.89 -8.69
C SER A 151 14.12 11.47 -7.45
N GLN A 152 14.66 11.76 -6.26
CA GLN A 152 14.05 11.40 -4.98
C GLN A 152 12.54 11.72 -4.92
N PHE A 153 12.16 12.93 -5.30
CA PHE A 153 10.76 13.36 -5.21
C PHE A 153 9.88 12.84 -6.35
N ALA A 154 10.45 12.45 -7.50
CA ALA A 154 9.69 11.82 -8.56
C ALA A 154 9.43 10.33 -8.28
N LEU A 155 10.24 9.68 -7.45
CA LEU A 155 10.11 8.26 -7.09
C LEU A 155 10.35 8.10 -5.58
N PHE A 156 9.42 8.63 -4.77
CA PHE A 156 9.63 8.88 -3.36
C PHE A 156 9.40 7.63 -2.49
N GLU A 157 8.12 7.28 -2.27
CA GLU A 157 7.68 6.16 -1.42
C GLU A 157 6.27 5.67 -1.87
N GLY A 158 5.57 4.90 -1.04
CA GLY A 158 4.13 4.63 -1.17
C GLY A 158 3.74 3.80 -2.39
N GLU A 159 4.60 2.88 -2.83
CA GLU A 159 4.33 2.06 -4.00
C GLU A 159 3.21 1.04 -3.79
N ALA A 160 2.54 0.69 -4.88
CA ALA A 160 1.68 -0.49 -4.93
C ALA A 160 1.67 -1.10 -6.33
N VAL A 161 1.77 -2.43 -6.40
CA VAL A 161 1.84 -3.18 -7.65
C VAL A 161 0.63 -4.11 -7.78
N TYR A 162 -0.05 -4.05 -8.92
CA TYR A 162 -1.28 -4.78 -9.17
C TYR A 162 -1.24 -5.53 -10.49
N ARG A 163 -1.96 -6.65 -10.56
CA ARG A 163 -2.33 -7.28 -11.83
C ARG A 163 -3.60 -6.63 -12.37
N VAL A 164 -3.60 -6.19 -13.62
CA VAL A 164 -4.81 -5.67 -14.26
C VAL A 164 -5.63 -6.85 -14.78
N GLN A 165 -6.85 -7.03 -14.26
CA GLN A 165 -7.73 -8.14 -14.59
C GLN A 165 -7.95 -8.26 -16.11
N ASP A 166 -8.02 -9.50 -16.61
CA ASP A 166 -8.29 -9.81 -18.02
C ASP A 166 -7.25 -9.25 -19.02
N THR A 167 -6.06 -8.92 -18.51
CA THR A 167 -4.89 -8.50 -19.31
C THR A 167 -3.63 -9.25 -18.87
N ASN A 168 -2.56 -9.11 -19.67
CA ASN A 168 -1.20 -9.53 -19.31
C ASN A 168 -0.37 -8.32 -18.82
N THR A 169 -1.01 -7.36 -18.15
CA THR A 169 -0.40 -6.11 -17.72
C THR A 169 -0.39 -6.00 -16.21
N TYR A 170 0.73 -5.53 -15.67
CA TYR A 170 0.87 -5.10 -14.29
C TYR A 170 0.91 -3.58 -14.23
N LEU A 171 0.29 -3.01 -13.20
CA LEU A 171 0.29 -1.58 -12.89
C LEU A 171 1.15 -1.36 -11.64
N LEU A 172 2.12 -0.47 -11.74
CA LEU A 172 2.83 0.13 -10.60
C LEU A 172 2.26 1.52 -10.36
N MET A 173 1.80 1.78 -9.14
CA MET A 173 1.56 3.12 -8.61
C MET A 173 2.74 3.51 -7.74
N MET A 174 3.20 4.76 -7.85
CA MET A 174 4.31 5.29 -7.05
C MET A 174 3.96 6.69 -6.55
N GLU A 175 4.13 6.95 -5.24
CA GLU A 175 3.96 8.30 -4.69
C GLU A 175 5.17 9.19 -5.06
N ALA A 176 4.86 10.44 -5.33
CA ALA A 176 5.81 11.48 -5.67
C ALA A 176 5.44 12.79 -4.94
N ILE A 177 6.43 13.66 -4.79
CA ILE A 177 6.27 15.02 -4.28
C ILE A 177 6.38 15.97 -5.48
N GLY A 178 5.31 16.72 -5.74
CA GLY A 178 5.25 17.66 -6.86
C GLY A 178 6.09 18.90 -6.65
N SER A 179 6.28 19.66 -7.72
CA SER A 179 6.92 20.98 -7.71
C SER A 179 6.28 21.99 -6.75
N ASP A 180 5.00 21.77 -6.38
CA ASP A 180 4.23 22.53 -5.41
C ASP A 180 4.29 21.97 -3.98
N GLY A 181 5.09 20.93 -3.75
CA GLY A 181 5.26 20.26 -2.45
C GLY A 181 4.12 19.30 -2.07
N ASN A 182 3.07 19.16 -2.89
CA ASN A 182 1.96 18.26 -2.60
C ASN A 182 2.26 16.83 -3.09
N ARG A 183 1.74 15.84 -2.36
CA ARG A 183 1.82 14.42 -2.72
C ARG A 183 0.90 14.09 -3.90
N TYR A 184 1.39 13.26 -4.80
CA TYR A 184 0.61 12.74 -5.93
C TYR A 184 1.10 11.37 -6.39
N TYR A 185 0.30 10.67 -7.18
CA TYR A 185 0.67 9.37 -7.75
C TYR A 185 1.09 9.47 -9.21
N ARG A 186 2.23 8.86 -9.51
CA ARG A 186 2.66 8.45 -10.86
C ARG A 186 2.23 7.00 -11.10
N SER A 187 2.17 6.59 -12.37
CA SER A 187 1.89 5.20 -12.74
C SER A 187 2.75 4.71 -13.89
N PHE A 188 3.04 3.41 -13.84
CA PHE A 188 3.84 2.68 -14.81
C PHE A 188 3.19 1.33 -15.10
N THR A 189 3.51 0.73 -16.24
CA THR A 189 3.05 -0.61 -16.61
C THR A 189 4.18 -1.51 -17.04
N ALA A 190 4.00 -2.82 -16.88
CA ALA A 190 4.91 -3.85 -17.38
C ALA A 190 4.14 -5.09 -17.82
N GLY A 191 4.73 -5.89 -18.74
CA GLY A 191 4.18 -7.18 -19.15
C GLY A 191 4.41 -8.32 -18.16
N GLY A 192 5.12 -8.05 -17.06
CA GLY A 192 5.49 -9.03 -16.04
C GLY A 192 6.18 -8.36 -14.85
N LEU A 193 6.15 -9.02 -13.68
CA LEU A 193 6.72 -8.50 -12.43
C LEU A 193 8.26 -8.48 -12.37
N ASN A 194 8.92 -9.15 -13.32
CA ASN A 194 10.35 -9.06 -13.58
C ASN A 194 10.68 -8.24 -14.85
N GLY A 195 9.66 -7.59 -15.45
CA GLY A 195 9.79 -6.79 -16.66
C GLY A 195 10.33 -5.39 -16.41
N GLN A 196 10.48 -4.63 -17.49
CA GLN A 196 10.84 -3.20 -17.43
C GLN A 196 9.59 -2.34 -17.30
N TRP A 197 9.55 -1.46 -16.31
CA TRP A 197 8.44 -0.53 -16.07
C TRP A 197 8.46 0.60 -17.10
N GLN A 198 7.33 0.81 -17.78
CA GLN A 198 7.14 1.89 -18.76
C GLN A 198 6.15 2.93 -18.21
N PRO A 199 6.43 4.24 -18.34
CA PRO A 199 5.51 5.29 -17.89
C PRO A 199 4.11 5.17 -18.51
N LEU A 200 3.07 5.30 -17.69
CA LEU A 200 1.66 5.40 -18.12
C LEU A 200 1.14 6.84 -17.92
N ALA A 201 0.94 7.24 -16.65
CA ALA A 201 0.61 8.60 -16.25
C ALA A 201 1.59 9.02 -15.15
N ALA A 202 2.77 9.49 -15.57
CA ALA A 202 3.96 9.64 -14.73
C ALA A 202 4.52 11.06 -14.68
N GLY A 203 3.75 12.09 -15.04
CA GLY A 203 4.17 13.50 -14.95
C GLY A 203 3.10 14.37 -14.30
N GLU A 204 3.45 15.56 -13.82
CA GLU A 204 2.51 16.44 -13.11
C GLU A 204 1.33 16.91 -13.97
N SER A 205 1.53 17.05 -15.29
CA SER A 205 0.47 17.40 -16.25
C SER A 205 -0.40 16.21 -16.67
N ASN A 206 0.09 14.98 -16.48
CA ASN A 206 -0.65 13.74 -16.72
C ASN A 206 -0.36 12.74 -15.58
N PRO A 207 -0.87 13.00 -14.36
CA PRO A 207 -0.64 12.14 -13.20
C PRO A 207 -1.67 11.01 -13.15
N PHE A 208 -1.39 9.96 -12.37
CA PHE A 208 -2.40 8.95 -12.05
C PHE A 208 -3.48 9.56 -11.14
N ALA A 209 -3.07 10.14 -10.00
CA ALA A 209 -3.97 10.85 -9.10
C ALA A 209 -3.26 12.04 -8.46
N ARG A 210 -3.80 13.25 -8.63
CA ARG A 210 -3.24 14.53 -8.15
C ARG A 210 -4.36 15.56 -8.03
N ALA A 211 -4.14 16.63 -7.28
CA ALA A 211 -5.10 17.72 -7.12
C ALA A 211 -5.67 18.31 -8.44
N ASN A 212 -4.96 18.22 -9.57
CA ASN A 212 -5.44 18.72 -10.87
C ASN A 212 -6.31 17.72 -11.66
N ASN A 213 -6.40 16.45 -11.25
CA ASN A 213 -7.30 15.45 -11.85
C ASN A 213 -8.29 14.83 -10.83
N VAL A 214 -8.30 15.33 -9.60
CA VAL A 214 -9.23 14.94 -8.53
C VAL A 214 -10.24 16.05 -8.28
N THR A 215 -11.53 15.69 -8.25
CA THR A 215 -12.62 16.59 -7.87
C THR A 215 -13.27 16.13 -6.57
N PHE A 216 -13.87 17.06 -5.85
CA PHE A 216 -14.50 16.79 -4.56
C PHE A 216 -15.97 17.23 -4.59
N PRO A 217 -16.90 16.41 -4.08
CA PRO A 217 -18.32 16.77 -4.04
C PRO A 217 -18.64 17.91 -3.07
N SER A 218 -17.75 18.20 -2.09
CA SER A 218 -18.02 19.18 -1.02
C SER A 218 -16.79 20.02 -0.68
N GLY A 219 -16.19 20.65 -1.70
CA GLY A 219 -15.01 21.49 -1.55
C GLY A 219 -13.71 20.70 -1.40
N VAL A 220 -12.59 21.37 -1.68
CA VAL A 220 -11.26 20.76 -1.65
C VAL A 220 -10.78 20.69 -0.20
N TRP A 221 -10.84 19.51 0.40
CA TRP A 221 -10.35 19.28 1.77
C TRP A 221 -8.86 18.90 1.82
N THR A 222 -8.27 18.49 0.69
CA THR A 222 -6.85 18.17 0.58
C THR A 222 -6.31 18.44 -0.82
N LYS A 223 -5.01 18.77 -0.89
CA LYS A 223 -4.22 18.81 -2.13
C LYS A 223 -3.23 17.65 -2.23
N ASP A 224 -3.06 16.89 -1.15
CA ASP A 224 -2.20 15.72 -1.07
C ASP A 224 -3.03 14.48 -1.41
N ILE A 225 -2.65 13.79 -2.49
CA ILE A 225 -3.10 12.42 -2.77
C ILE A 225 -1.91 11.51 -2.46
N SER A 226 -1.84 11.07 -1.20
CA SER A 226 -0.70 10.35 -0.61
C SER A 226 -1.07 8.89 -0.29
N HIS A 227 -0.09 8.13 0.21
CA HIS A 227 -0.08 6.70 0.49
C HIS A 227 -1.47 6.06 0.58
N GLY A 228 -1.76 5.19 -0.39
CA GLY A 228 -3.06 4.56 -0.54
C GLY A 228 -3.03 3.20 -1.24
N GLU A 229 -4.19 2.59 -1.39
CA GLU A 229 -4.38 1.28 -2.03
C GLU A 229 -5.60 1.29 -2.96
N LEU A 230 -5.48 0.68 -4.13
CA LEU A 230 -6.61 0.44 -5.02
C LEU A 230 -7.51 -0.66 -4.44
N ILE A 231 -8.82 -0.49 -4.60
CA ILE A 231 -9.77 -1.55 -4.33
C ILE A 231 -9.52 -2.70 -5.31
N ARG A 232 -9.18 -3.86 -4.78
CA ARG A 232 -8.93 -5.08 -5.53
C ARG A 232 -10.23 -5.84 -5.84
N THR A 233 -10.21 -6.61 -6.91
CA THR A 233 -11.33 -7.51 -7.29
C THR A 233 -11.28 -8.85 -6.57
N GLY A 234 -10.12 -9.19 -6.00
CA GLY A 234 -9.91 -10.35 -5.16
C GLY A 234 -8.92 -10.03 -4.05
N ASN A 235 -8.86 -10.91 -3.04
CA ASN A 235 -8.03 -10.69 -1.86
C ASN A 235 -6.70 -11.44 -1.92
N ASP A 236 -6.44 -12.22 -2.97
CA ASP A 236 -5.32 -13.14 -2.99
C ASP A 236 -3.96 -12.46 -3.25
N GLN A 237 -2.89 -13.26 -3.26
CA GLN A 237 -1.52 -12.80 -3.46
C GLN A 237 -1.24 -12.17 -4.84
N THR A 238 -2.19 -12.22 -5.79
CA THR A 238 -2.01 -11.68 -7.15
C THR A 238 -2.33 -10.19 -7.25
N MET A 239 -2.93 -9.59 -6.22
CA MET A 239 -3.28 -8.17 -6.16
C MET A 239 -4.08 -7.70 -7.39
N THR A 240 -5.07 -8.48 -7.80
CA THR A 240 -5.82 -8.19 -9.04
C THR A 240 -6.77 -7.01 -8.85
N ILE A 241 -6.80 -6.09 -9.83
CA ILE A 241 -7.70 -4.92 -9.88
C ILE A 241 -8.54 -4.91 -11.15
N ASN A 242 -9.70 -4.25 -11.10
CA ASN A 242 -10.52 -3.99 -12.29
C ASN A 242 -10.06 -2.68 -12.94
N GLY A 243 -9.42 -2.76 -14.11
CA GLY A 243 -8.96 -1.59 -14.87
C GLY A 243 -10.09 -0.67 -15.37
N CYS A 244 -11.33 -1.14 -15.37
CA CYS A 244 -12.51 -0.39 -15.80
C CYS A 244 -13.17 0.40 -14.68
N ARG A 245 -12.95 0.03 -13.41
CA ARG A 245 -13.62 0.68 -12.27
C ARG A 245 -12.66 0.80 -11.11
N LEU A 246 -11.75 1.76 -11.22
CA LEU A 246 -10.79 2.03 -10.16
C LEU A 246 -11.44 2.82 -9.03
N GLN A 247 -11.17 2.37 -7.81
CA GLN A 247 -11.41 3.12 -6.59
C GLN A 247 -10.13 3.08 -5.77
N PHE A 248 -9.72 4.22 -5.21
CA PHE A 248 -8.43 4.37 -4.55
C PHE A 248 -8.65 4.96 -3.16
N LEU A 249 -8.40 4.18 -2.11
CA LEU A 249 -8.39 4.71 -0.75
C LEU A 249 -7.02 5.32 -0.50
N TYR A 250 -6.99 6.56 -0.08
CA TYR A 250 -5.76 7.34 0.03
C TYR A 250 -5.77 8.15 1.32
N GLN A 251 -4.58 8.55 1.78
CA GLN A 251 -4.47 9.54 2.83
C GLN A 251 -4.30 10.95 2.24
N GLY A 252 -4.98 11.92 2.85
CA GLY A 252 -4.83 13.33 2.58
C GLY A 252 -4.91 14.13 3.87
N ARG A 253 -4.58 15.41 3.80
CA ARG A 253 -4.62 16.33 4.95
C ARG A 253 -5.08 17.72 4.52
N ASP A 254 -5.49 18.52 5.50
CA ASP A 254 -5.78 19.95 5.28
C ASP A 254 -4.55 20.65 4.66
N PRO A 255 -4.68 21.35 3.51
CA PRO A 255 -3.55 22.04 2.87
C PRO A 255 -2.89 23.13 3.72
N SER A 256 -3.58 23.63 4.76
CA SER A 256 -3.06 24.60 5.71
C SER A 256 -2.30 23.98 6.88
N SER A 257 -2.34 22.65 7.03
CA SER A 257 -1.64 21.96 8.12
C SER A 257 -0.12 22.06 7.96
N SER A 258 0.58 22.21 9.09
CA SER A 258 2.04 22.32 9.16
C SER A 258 2.54 21.78 10.51
N GLY A 259 3.86 21.69 10.67
CA GLY A 259 4.51 21.13 11.86
C GLY A 259 5.23 19.82 11.57
N ASP A 260 5.54 19.07 12.62
CA ASP A 260 6.25 17.80 12.51
C ASP A 260 5.46 16.78 11.68
N TYR A 261 6.14 16.07 10.77
CA TYR A 261 5.50 15.14 9.83
C TYR A 261 4.61 14.09 10.53
N SER A 262 5.09 13.52 11.64
CA SER A 262 4.34 12.52 12.42
C SER A 262 3.08 13.06 13.08
N GLN A 263 2.91 14.39 13.15
CA GLN A 263 1.78 15.06 13.78
C GLN A 263 0.82 15.68 12.76
N LEU A 264 1.08 15.52 11.46
CA LEU A 264 0.17 16.00 10.42
C LEU A 264 -1.17 15.27 10.49
N PRO A 265 -2.31 15.97 10.35
CA PRO A 265 -3.63 15.42 10.63
C PRO A 265 -4.19 14.63 9.43
N TYR A 266 -3.45 13.63 8.97
CA TYR A 266 -3.88 12.77 7.87
C TYR A 266 -5.24 12.12 8.16
N ARG A 267 -6.05 12.01 7.12
CA ARG A 267 -7.36 11.37 7.08
C ARG A 267 -7.47 10.53 5.82
N LEU A 268 -8.29 9.49 5.87
CA LEU A 268 -8.51 8.62 4.72
C LEU A 268 -9.69 9.14 3.88
N GLY A 269 -9.52 9.16 2.56
CA GLY A 269 -10.57 9.45 1.58
C GLY A 269 -10.63 8.35 0.53
N LEU A 270 -11.72 8.32 -0.26
CA LEU A 270 -11.91 7.36 -1.34
C LEU A 270 -12.12 8.09 -2.67
N LEU A 271 -11.18 7.93 -3.60
CA LEU A 271 -11.37 8.35 -4.99
C LEU A 271 -12.15 7.28 -5.74
N THR A 272 -13.01 7.71 -6.65
CA THR A 272 -13.69 6.84 -7.62
C THR A 272 -13.43 7.40 -9.01
N GLN A 273 -12.98 6.56 -9.93
CA GLN A 273 -12.70 6.94 -11.30
C GLN A 273 -13.97 7.44 -12.00
N THR A 274 -13.86 8.53 -12.77
CA THR A 274 -15.00 9.20 -13.44
C THR A 274 -14.94 9.15 -14.96
N ASN A 275 -13.79 8.77 -15.53
CA ASN A 275 -13.52 8.74 -16.97
C ASN A 275 -13.45 7.31 -17.52
N ASN A 276 -14.27 6.42 -16.98
CA ASN A 276 -14.31 5.00 -17.34
C ASN A 276 -14.66 4.80 -18.83
N SER A 277 -13.88 3.97 -19.52
CA SER A 277 -14.11 3.56 -20.92
C SER A 277 -14.70 2.15 -21.05
N CYS A 278 -14.87 1.48 -19.92
CA CYS A 278 -15.53 0.21 -19.66
C CYS A 278 -16.01 0.25 -18.19
#